data_AF-A0A811U5C6-F1
#
_entry.id   AF-A0A811U5C6-F1
#
_cell.length_a   1.000
_cell.length_b   1.000
_cell.length_c   1.000
_cell.angle_alpha   90.00
_cell.angle_beta   90.00
_cell.angle_gamma   90.00
#
_symmetry.space_group_name_H-M   'P 1'
#
loop_
_entity.id
_entity.type
_entity.pdbx_description
1 polymer ?
#
loop_
_entity_poly.entity_id
_entity_poly.type
_entity_poly.pdbx_seq_one_letter_code
_entity_poly.pdbx_strand_id
1 'polypeptide(L)'
;MAAKHTDRDVYKILMNLEYKELTNDRHPPAFYLTRPEICALYSAVDPEFITRDVKLKYFKSPKSYPIDLNEGFHQHIFQNRISNYQMLGKVQKFVLETEENVLQPNASANTQTSITGSDRAQDMPKRKVVLSQRGFLSHIMLIPYRLKASEYNNVTFYATRYCGILHIMHMGWDEGRTKNDSYHGKFMDVCLSDDPDLDPITNVPVNDNERVYGIFKSTIKEYDLIYSAEVGGIISDHKIYDVYNMDEINKCRFINTKLLWTSQHTENIFNHSKSLHWWLQAYLAKSNDICVGLKDTDGVIRNEVVVNQVKNIPQVSIITLKLKFN
;
A
#
# COMPACT_ATOMS: atom_id res chain seq x y z
N MET A 1 -20.25 -13.07 6.02
CA MET A 1 -20.64 -14.01 4.94
C MET A 1 -20.54 -13.26 3.62
N ALA A 2 -19.45 -13.44 2.87
CA ALA A 2 -19.35 -12.87 1.54
C ALA A 2 -20.35 -13.59 0.62
N ALA A 3 -21.19 -12.83 -0.08
CA ALA A 3 -22.10 -13.37 -1.08
C ALA A 3 -21.28 -14.14 -2.12
N LYS A 4 -21.43 -15.47 -2.13
CA LYS A 4 -21.06 -16.29 -3.29
C LYS A 4 -22.01 -15.93 -4.42
N HIS A 5 -21.71 -14.87 -5.17
CA HIS A 5 -22.23 -14.71 -6.52
C HIS A 5 -21.51 -15.72 -7.41
N THR A 6 -21.92 -16.98 -7.32
CA THR A 6 -21.56 -18.03 -8.27
C THR A 6 -22.62 -18.12 -9.36
N ASP A 7 -22.80 -17.05 -10.13
CA ASP A 7 -23.35 -17.17 -11.48
C ASP A 7 -22.19 -16.97 -12.44
N ARG A 8 -21.50 -18.07 -12.74
CA ARG A 8 -20.49 -18.10 -13.81
C ARG A 8 -21.09 -17.82 -15.19
N ASP A 9 -22.42 -17.80 -15.31
CA ASP A 9 -23.14 -17.70 -16.58
C ASP A 9 -23.40 -16.26 -17.05
N VAL A 10 -23.08 -15.23 -16.25
CA VAL A 10 -23.29 -13.82 -16.63
C VAL A 10 -22.05 -13.20 -17.30
N TYR A 11 -20.85 -13.77 -17.10
CA TYR A 11 -19.60 -13.18 -17.57
C TYR A 11 -18.93 -14.01 -18.65
N LYS A 12 -18.64 -13.38 -19.80
CA LYS A 12 -17.78 -13.98 -20.82
C LYS A 12 -16.36 -14.10 -20.28
N ILE A 13 -15.87 -15.33 -20.18
CA ILE A 13 -14.46 -15.60 -19.89
C ILE A 13 -13.64 -15.15 -21.10
N LEU A 14 -12.85 -14.08 -20.91
CA LEU A 14 -11.97 -13.55 -21.97
C LEU A 14 -10.60 -14.25 -21.99
N MET A 15 -10.12 -14.68 -20.83
CA MET A 15 -8.81 -15.30 -20.67
C MET A 15 -8.80 -16.17 -19.42
N ASN A 16 -8.24 -17.36 -19.54
CA ASN A 16 -7.82 -18.18 -18.40
C ASN A 16 -6.29 -18.18 -18.39
N LEU A 17 -5.70 -17.78 -17.27
CA LEU A 17 -4.25 -17.79 -17.06
C LEU A 17 -3.90 -18.96 -16.16
N GLU A 18 -3.09 -19.89 -16.66
CA GLU A 18 -2.54 -21.00 -15.89
C GLU A 18 -1.23 -20.61 -15.20
N TYR A 19 -0.92 -21.25 -14.07
CA TYR A 19 0.31 -20.99 -13.31
C TYR A 19 1.58 -21.07 -14.16
N LYS A 20 1.69 -22.11 -15.00
CA LYS A 20 2.83 -22.34 -15.89
C LYS A 20 3.07 -21.19 -16.87
N GLU A 21 2.05 -20.36 -17.14
CA GLU A 21 2.13 -19.19 -17.99
C GLU A 21 2.62 -17.95 -17.23
N LEU A 22 2.51 -17.94 -15.89
CA LEU A 22 2.96 -16.87 -15.00
C LEU A 22 4.37 -17.09 -14.45
N THR A 23 4.83 -18.33 -14.36
CA THR A 23 6.17 -18.69 -13.85
C THR A 23 7.00 -19.38 -14.94
N ASN A 24 7.68 -18.58 -15.77
CA ASN A 24 8.69 -19.11 -16.67
C ASN A 24 10.08 -19.06 -16.00
N ASP A 25 10.41 -20.09 -15.22
CA ASP A 25 11.70 -20.18 -14.51
C ASP A 25 12.91 -20.28 -15.47
N ARG A 26 12.69 -20.54 -16.76
CA ARG A 26 13.76 -20.63 -17.76
C ARG A 26 14.27 -19.27 -18.21
N HIS A 27 13.49 -18.20 -18.02
CA HIS A 27 13.85 -16.83 -18.33
C HIS A 27 13.33 -15.89 -17.25
N PRO A 28 14.16 -15.44 -16.28
CA PRO A 28 13.74 -14.45 -15.30
C PRO A 28 13.19 -13.22 -16.04
N PRO A 29 12.13 -12.58 -15.53
CA PRO A 29 11.53 -11.47 -16.24
C PRO A 29 12.57 -10.36 -16.43
N ALA A 30 12.78 -9.97 -17.69
CA ALA A 30 13.71 -8.92 -18.11
C ALA A 30 13.25 -7.50 -17.72
N PHE A 31 12.41 -7.37 -16.69
CA PHE A 31 11.79 -6.09 -16.33
C PHE A 31 11.57 -5.97 -14.83
N TYR A 32 11.72 -4.75 -14.34
CA TYR A 32 11.59 -4.38 -12.94
C TYR A 32 10.52 -3.29 -12.81
N LEU A 33 9.80 -3.30 -11.68
CA LEU A 33 8.98 -2.17 -11.27
C LEU A 33 9.92 -1.09 -10.74
N THR A 34 9.90 0.11 -11.33
CA THR A 34 10.70 1.22 -10.81
C THR A 34 10.28 1.56 -9.38
N ARG A 35 11.23 2.08 -8.58
CA ARG A 35 10.95 2.39 -7.19
C ARG A 35 9.80 3.43 -7.12
N PRO A 36 8.75 3.18 -6.33
CA PRO A 36 7.66 4.14 -6.20
C PRO A 36 8.13 5.50 -5.69
N GLU A 37 7.57 6.54 -6.28
CA GLU A 37 7.77 7.94 -5.88
C GLU A 37 6.44 8.53 -5.42
N ILE A 38 6.48 9.25 -4.30
CA ILE A 38 5.32 9.96 -3.76
C ILE A 38 5.21 11.27 -4.54
N CYS A 39 4.07 11.50 -5.20
CA CYS A 39 3.80 12.71 -5.97
C CYS A 39 2.86 13.69 -5.26
N ALA A 40 2.10 13.20 -4.28
CA ALA A 40 1.27 14.03 -3.40
C ALA A 40 0.95 13.27 -2.12
N LEU A 41 0.64 14.01 -1.06
CA LEU A 41 0.08 13.49 0.20
C LEU A 41 -1.32 14.06 0.44
N TYR A 42 -2.16 13.33 1.15
CA TYR A 42 -3.47 13.79 1.60
C TYR A 42 -3.93 13.03 2.85
N SER A 43 -4.84 13.64 3.62
CA SER A 43 -5.50 13.01 4.77
C SER A 43 -6.97 12.73 4.45
N ALA A 44 -7.47 11.54 4.76
CA ALA A 44 -8.86 11.16 4.53
C ALA A 44 -9.61 11.07 5.87
N VAL A 45 -10.08 12.22 6.36
CA VAL A 45 -10.75 12.35 7.67
C VAL A 45 -12.18 11.80 7.63
N ASP A 46 -12.83 11.85 6.47
CA ASP A 46 -14.14 11.24 6.23
C ASP A 46 -14.32 10.98 4.71
N PRO A 47 -15.15 10.01 4.27
CA PRO A 47 -15.55 9.83 2.87
C PRO A 47 -15.88 11.11 2.10
N GLU A 48 -16.45 12.14 2.74
CA GLU A 48 -16.76 13.43 2.10
C GLU A 48 -15.68 14.50 2.33
N PHE A 49 -14.84 14.34 3.37
CA PHE A 49 -13.85 15.34 3.76
C PHE A 49 -12.41 14.83 3.65
N ILE A 50 -11.78 15.22 2.54
CA ILE A 50 -10.38 14.90 2.24
C ILE A 50 -9.61 16.21 2.15
N THR A 51 -8.58 16.35 2.98
CA THR A 51 -7.81 17.58 3.15
C THR A 51 -6.37 17.42 2.68
N ARG A 52 -5.76 18.54 2.26
CA ARG A 52 -4.32 18.64 2.01
C ARG A 52 -3.52 18.93 3.28
N ASP A 53 -4.21 19.20 4.40
CA ASP A 53 -3.59 19.30 5.73
C ASP A 53 -3.16 17.90 6.18
N VAL A 54 -1.87 17.61 5.97
CA VAL A 54 -1.26 16.32 6.25
C VAL A 54 -0.37 16.43 7.47
N LYS A 55 -0.61 15.55 8.44
CA LYS A 55 0.22 15.40 9.63
C LYS A 55 0.94 14.06 9.58
N LEU A 56 2.20 14.08 9.16
CA LEU A 56 3.04 12.89 9.22
C LEU A 56 3.34 12.53 10.68
N LYS A 57 3.26 11.25 11.00
CA LYS A 57 3.57 10.72 12.32
C LYS A 57 4.99 10.15 12.36
N TYR A 58 5.64 10.26 13.52
CA TYR A 58 7.03 9.88 13.74
C TYR A 58 7.09 8.58 14.52
N PHE A 59 7.89 7.62 14.04
CA PHE A 59 8.01 6.34 14.70
C PHE A 59 8.80 6.43 16.00
N LYS A 60 8.21 5.86 17.05
CA LYS A 60 8.79 5.66 18.37
C LYS A 60 8.70 4.19 18.70
N SER A 61 9.86 3.56 18.93
CA SER A 61 9.86 2.20 19.45
C SER A 61 9.22 2.20 20.83
N PRO A 62 8.23 1.31 21.11
CA PRO A 62 7.63 1.22 22.43
C PRO A 62 8.70 0.92 23.48
N LYS A 63 8.68 1.69 24.58
CA LYS A 63 9.67 1.61 25.68
C LYS A 63 9.24 0.68 26.82
N SER A 64 7.94 0.39 26.92
CA SER A 64 7.34 -0.34 28.04
C SER A 64 6.49 -1.50 27.54
N TYR A 65 6.62 -2.63 28.22
CA TYR A 65 5.83 -3.85 27.98
C TYR A 65 5.26 -4.36 29.31
N PRO A 66 4.08 -5.01 29.30
CA PRO A 66 3.26 -5.35 28.14
C PRO A 66 2.51 -4.14 27.54
N ILE A 67 2.18 -4.21 26.24
CA ILE A 67 1.29 -3.26 25.57
C ILE A 67 -0.10 -3.89 25.48
N ASP A 68 -1.08 -3.29 26.15
CA ASP A 68 -2.48 -3.73 26.08
C ASP A 68 -3.20 -3.05 24.91
N LEU A 69 -3.50 -3.82 23.84
CA LEU A 69 -4.20 -3.29 22.67
C LEU A 69 -5.70 -3.07 22.91
N ASN A 70 -6.21 -3.48 24.08
CA ASN A 70 -7.59 -3.26 24.48
C ASN A 70 -7.82 -1.89 25.14
N GLU A 71 -6.74 -1.23 25.57
CA GLU A 71 -6.82 0.02 26.31
C GLU A 71 -7.47 1.12 25.44
N GLY A 72 -8.58 1.67 25.93
CA GLY A 72 -9.35 2.70 25.23
C GLY A 72 -10.36 2.17 24.20
N PHE A 73 -10.50 0.85 24.02
CA PHE A 73 -11.39 0.27 22.99
C PHE A 73 -12.84 0.76 23.08
N HIS A 74 -13.37 0.98 24.29
CA HIS A 74 -14.74 1.46 24.50
C HIS A 74 -15.02 2.86 23.91
N GLN A 75 -13.97 3.61 23.56
CA GLN A 75 -14.06 4.92 22.92
C GLN A 75 -13.56 4.89 21.46
N HIS A 76 -13.18 3.72 20.94
CA HIS A 76 -12.60 3.56 19.59
C HIS A 76 -13.52 4.11 18.51
N ILE A 77 -12.97 4.95 17.64
CA ILE A 77 -13.67 5.52 16.49
C ILE A 77 -13.25 4.74 15.25
N PHE A 78 -14.10 3.80 14.84
CA PHE A 78 -13.87 3.01 13.62
C PHE A 78 -13.95 3.89 12.38
N GLN A 79 -13.21 3.49 11.35
CA GLN A 79 -13.21 4.18 10.08
C GLN A 79 -14.63 4.25 9.50
N ASN A 80 -15.00 5.43 9.01
CA ASN A 80 -16.19 5.61 8.19
C ASN A 80 -15.99 4.87 6.88
N ARG A 81 -17.04 4.21 6.38
CA ARG A 81 -16.93 3.41 5.15
C ARG A 81 -16.60 4.32 3.96
N ILE A 82 -15.33 4.37 3.56
CA ILE A 82 -14.91 5.01 2.33
C ILE A 82 -15.13 4.01 1.20
N SER A 83 -15.96 4.38 0.22
CA SER A 83 -16.13 3.55 -0.97
C SER A 83 -14.82 3.51 -1.77
N ASN A 84 -14.48 2.34 -2.34
CA ASN A 84 -13.30 2.23 -3.21
C ASN A 84 -13.32 3.21 -4.39
N TYR A 85 -14.52 3.62 -4.83
CA TYR A 85 -14.71 4.64 -5.84
C TYR A 85 -14.17 6.00 -5.38
N GLN A 86 -14.46 6.43 -4.14
CA GLN A 86 -13.95 7.68 -3.58
C GLN A 86 -12.42 7.70 -3.50
N MET A 87 -11.79 6.60 -3.09
CA MET A 87 -10.32 6.50 -3.05
C MET A 87 -9.69 6.57 -4.45
N LEU A 88 -10.26 5.86 -5.44
CA LEU A 88 -9.80 5.95 -6.83
C LEU A 88 -10.06 7.34 -7.42
N GLY A 89 -11.14 8.00 -7.01
CA GLY A 89 -11.48 9.38 -7.35
C GLY A 89 -10.36 10.36 -7.03
N LYS A 90 -9.56 10.12 -5.98
CA LYS A 90 -8.40 10.97 -5.67
C LYS A 90 -7.24 10.79 -6.62
N VAL A 91 -6.96 9.55 -7.03
CA VAL A 91 -5.95 9.27 -8.06
C VAL A 91 -6.38 9.90 -9.38
N GLN A 92 -7.66 9.77 -9.75
CA GLN A 92 -8.22 10.40 -10.94
C GLN A 92 -8.15 11.94 -10.87
N LYS A 93 -8.53 12.54 -9.74
CA LYS A 93 -8.47 13.98 -9.52
C LYS A 93 -7.05 14.51 -9.63
N PHE A 94 -6.08 13.84 -9.01
CA PHE A 94 -4.66 14.21 -9.12
C PHE A 94 -4.18 14.19 -10.56
N VAL A 95 -4.54 13.15 -11.33
CA VAL A 95 -4.21 13.07 -12.75
C VAL A 95 -4.83 14.20 -13.57
N LEU A 96 -6.05 14.64 -13.23
CA LEU A 96 -6.73 15.75 -13.91
C LEU A 96 -6.12 17.12 -13.57
N GLU A 97 -5.67 17.31 -12.33
CA GLU A 97 -5.18 18.60 -11.80
C GLU A 97 -3.68 18.82 -11.98
N THR A 98 -2.90 17.78 -12.26
CA THR A 98 -1.45 17.91 -12.47
C THR A 98 -1.12 18.48 -13.85
N GLU A 99 -0.08 19.33 -13.91
CA GLU A 99 0.42 19.92 -15.16
C GLU A 99 0.92 18.86 -16.16
N GLU A 100 1.46 17.75 -15.66
CA GLU A 100 1.71 16.50 -16.41
C GLU A 100 0.39 15.75 -16.71
N ASN A 101 -0.62 16.45 -17.22
CA ASN A 101 -1.93 15.88 -17.44
C ASN A 101 -1.85 14.74 -18.47
N VAL A 102 -1.77 13.49 -17.98
CA VAL A 102 -1.70 12.28 -18.81
C VAL A 102 -2.95 12.06 -19.67
N LEU A 103 -4.02 12.82 -19.43
CA LEU A 103 -5.24 12.85 -20.25
C LEU A 103 -5.19 13.88 -21.39
N GLN A 104 -4.16 14.74 -21.46
CA GLN A 104 -3.94 15.60 -22.63
C GLN A 104 -3.02 14.89 -23.62
N PRO A 105 -3.53 14.40 -24.77
CA PRO A 105 -2.69 13.72 -25.75
C PRO A 105 -1.69 14.63 -26.47
N ASN A 106 -1.76 15.96 -26.29
CA ASN A 106 -1.19 16.94 -27.22
C ASN A 106 -0.35 18.07 -26.58
N ALA A 107 -0.03 18.04 -25.28
CA ALA A 107 0.72 19.15 -24.67
C ALA A 107 2.19 19.23 -25.12
N SER A 108 2.78 18.12 -25.57
CA SER A 108 4.17 18.06 -26.07
C SER A 108 4.32 18.26 -27.58
N ALA A 109 3.24 18.56 -28.31
CA ALA A 109 3.32 18.87 -29.74
C ALA A 109 3.52 20.37 -30.05
N ASN A 110 3.41 21.25 -29.05
CA ASN A 110 3.39 22.71 -29.25
C ASN A 110 4.52 23.48 -28.55
N THR A 111 5.64 22.85 -28.21
CA THR A 111 6.89 23.58 -27.95
C THR A 111 7.77 23.54 -29.19
N GLN A 112 7.32 24.22 -30.25
CA GLN A 112 8.22 24.71 -31.28
C GLN A 112 9.11 25.80 -30.67
N THR A 113 10.35 25.44 -30.35
CA THR A 113 11.49 26.37 -30.37
C THR A 113 12.70 25.61 -30.90
N SER A 114 12.80 25.64 -32.23
CA SER A 114 14.01 25.85 -33.02
C SER A 114 15.34 25.38 -32.42
N ILE A 115 15.73 24.13 -32.69
CA ILE A 115 17.15 23.78 -32.87
C ILE A 115 17.26 22.91 -34.13
N THR A 116 18.00 23.45 -35.08
CA THR A 116 18.48 22.83 -36.32
C THR A 116 19.30 21.58 -36.04
N GLY A 117 19.12 20.53 -36.84
CA GLY A 117 20.07 19.43 -36.95
C GLY A 117 19.38 18.08 -36.84
N SER A 118 19.51 17.31 -37.91
CA SER A 118 19.10 15.91 -38.03
C SER A 118 19.54 15.09 -36.83
N ASP A 119 18.58 14.53 -36.09
CA ASP A 119 18.65 13.15 -35.64
C ASP A 119 17.26 12.65 -35.28
N ARG A 120 17.04 11.37 -35.61
CA ARG A 120 15.75 10.67 -35.53
C ARG A 120 15.08 10.90 -34.18
N ALA A 121 13.98 11.65 -34.15
CA ALA A 121 13.00 11.55 -33.08
C ALA A 121 12.48 10.11 -33.10
N GLN A 122 13.09 9.24 -32.28
CA GLN A 122 12.53 7.92 -32.05
C GLN A 122 11.17 8.13 -31.42
N ASP A 123 10.15 7.69 -32.14
CA ASP A 123 8.75 7.67 -31.72
C ASP A 123 8.65 6.78 -30.47
N MET A 124 8.81 7.39 -29.29
CA MET A 124 8.74 6.67 -28.03
C MET A 124 7.30 6.16 -27.89
N PRO A 125 7.08 4.83 -27.76
CA PRO A 125 5.74 4.29 -27.73
C PRO A 125 4.95 4.90 -26.57
N LYS A 126 3.75 5.42 -26.90
CA LYS A 126 2.86 6.03 -25.92
C LYS A 126 2.59 5.04 -24.79
N ARG A 127 3.07 5.38 -23.59
CA ARG A 127 2.95 4.55 -22.39
C ARG A 127 1.47 4.41 -21.99
N LYS A 128 1.10 3.26 -21.46
CA LYS A 128 -0.27 2.92 -21.03
C LYS A 128 -0.44 3.28 -19.56
N VAL A 129 -1.40 4.13 -19.24
CA VAL A 129 -1.63 4.55 -17.84
C VAL A 129 -2.61 3.60 -17.14
N VAL A 130 -2.28 3.23 -15.91
CA VAL A 130 -3.12 2.44 -15.01
C VAL A 130 -3.34 3.21 -13.71
N LEU A 131 -4.61 3.44 -13.36
CA LEU A 131 -5.00 4.07 -12.10
C LEU A 131 -5.54 3.02 -11.14
N SER A 132 -5.02 2.98 -9.91
CA SER A 132 -5.42 1.96 -8.94
C SER A 132 -5.22 2.37 -7.47
N GLN A 133 -5.33 1.40 -6.56
CA GLN A 133 -4.92 1.50 -5.17
C GLN A 133 -3.85 0.45 -4.88
N ARG A 134 -2.94 0.73 -3.94
CA ARG A 134 -1.86 -0.18 -3.52
C ARG A 134 -2.37 -1.58 -3.20
N GLY A 135 -3.50 -1.67 -2.49
CA GLY A 135 -4.09 -2.95 -2.09
C GLY A 135 -4.22 -3.90 -3.29
N PHE A 136 -4.72 -3.40 -4.43
CA PHE A 136 -4.97 -4.23 -5.62
C PHE A 136 -3.69 -4.63 -6.31
N LEU A 137 -2.76 -3.70 -6.47
CA LEU A 137 -1.45 -4.00 -7.03
C LEU A 137 -0.73 -5.07 -6.18
N SER A 138 -0.81 -4.96 -4.84
CA SER A 138 -0.21 -5.95 -3.95
C SER A 138 -0.88 -7.33 -4.07
N HIS A 139 -2.19 -7.40 -4.28
CA HIS A 139 -2.86 -8.67 -4.52
C HIS A 139 -2.51 -9.27 -5.88
N ILE A 140 -2.50 -8.47 -6.96
CA ILE A 140 -2.11 -8.92 -8.30
C ILE A 140 -0.67 -9.50 -8.27
N MET A 141 0.26 -8.78 -7.64
CA MET A 141 1.65 -9.22 -7.50
C MET A 141 1.82 -10.48 -6.64
N LEU A 142 0.83 -10.81 -5.81
CA LEU A 142 0.86 -11.97 -4.92
C LEU A 142 0.33 -13.25 -5.58
N ILE A 143 -0.49 -13.13 -6.64
CA ILE A 143 -1.14 -14.27 -7.32
C ILE A 143 -0.13 -15.39 -7.67
N PRO A 144 1.04 -15.10 -8.31
CA PRO A 144 1.97 -16.16 -8.70
C PRO A 144 2.58 -16.93 -7.52
N TYR A 145 2.53 -16.38 -6.31
CA TYR A 145 3.15 -16.96 -5.11
C TYR A 145 2.16 -17.67 -4.19
N ARG A 146 0.85 -17.56 -4.48
CA ARG A 146 -0.22 -18.18 -3.68
C ARG A 146 -1.19 -18.86 -4.63
N LEU A 147 -0.86 -20.10 -4.99
CA LEU A 147 -1.54 -20.85 -6.04
C LEU A 147 -2.83 -21.52 -5.59
N LYS A 148 -2.98 -21.79 -4.29
CA LYS A 148 -4.24 -22.29 -3.73
C LYS A 148 -5.08 -21.10 -3.26
N ALA A 149 -6.29 -20.98 -3.79
CA ALA A 149 -7.26 -20.00 -3.31
C ALA A 149 -7.47 -20.18 -1.80
N SER A 150 -7.49 -19.07 -1.09
CA SER A 150 -7.62 -18.94 0.36
C SER A 150 -8.31 -17.60 0.66
N GLU A 151 -8.60 -17.34 1.93
CA GLU A 151 -9.09 -16.04 2.39
C GLU A 151 -8.17 -14.86 2.01
N TYR A 152 -6.89 -15.11 1.69
CA TYR A 152 -5.91 -14.05 1.43
C TYR A 152 -5.60 -13.75 -0.04
N ASN A 153 -6.10 -14.54 -0.99
CA ASN A 153 -5.80 -14.42 -2.43
C ASN A 153 -7.00 -14.70 -3.34
N ASN A 154 -8.18 -15.00 -2.78
CA ASN A 154 -9.43 -15.06 -3.53
C ASN A 154 -10.05 -13.66 -3.61
N VAL A 155 -9.69 -12.89 -4.63
CA VAL A 155 -10.07 -11.47 -4.76
C VAL A 155 -10.63 -11.18 -6.15
N THR A 156 -11.70 -10.39 -6.20
CA THR A 156 -12.33 -9.91 -7.44
C THR A 156 -12.04 -8.42 -7.63
N PHE A 157 -11.60 -8.04 -8.83
CA PHE A 157 -11.35 -6.66 -9.20
C PHE A 157 -12.20 -6.26 -10.40
N TYR A 158 -12.62 -5.00 -10.42
CA TYR A 158 -13.21 -4.36 -11.59
C TYR A 158 -12.14 -3.59 -12.36
N ALA A 159 -12.12 -3.77 -13.66
CA ALA A 159 -11.28 -3.03 -14.57
C ALA A 159 -12.15 -2.35 -15.63
N THR A 160 -11.96 -1.05 -15.82
CA THR A 160 -12.65 -0.27 -16.85
C THR A 160 -11.65 0.56 -17.62
N ARG A 161 -11.77 0.57 -18.94
CA ARG A 161 -10.97 1.46 -19.79
C ARG A 161 -11.80 2.70 -20.12
N TYR A 162 -11.27 3.87 -19.83
CA TYR A 162 -11.88 5.16 -20.15
C TYR A 162 -10.80 6.14 -20.61
N CYS A 163 -11.04 6.86 -21.72
CA CYS A 163 -10.06 7.78 -22.33
C CYS A 163 -8.66 7.17 -22.54
N GLY A 164 -8.58 5.86 -22.84
CA GLY A 164 -7.30 5.15 -23.01
C GLY A 164 -6.57 4.79 -21.72
N ILE A 165 -7.11 5.15 -20.55
CA ILE A 165 -6.57 4.83 -19.22
C ILE A 165 -7.29 3.60 -18.66
N LEU A 166 -6.55 2.70 -18.01
CA LEU A 166 -7.10 1.55 -17.31
C LEU A 166 -7.33 1.88 -15.84
N HIS A 167 -8.58 1.84 -15.39
CA HIS A 167 -8.97 2.06 -14.01
C HIS A 167 -9.23 0.71 -13.34
N ILE A 168 -8.59 0.43 -12.21
CA ILE A 168 -8.73 -0.84 -11.48
C ILE A 168 -9.18 -0.57 -10.03
N MET A 169 -10.28 -1.21 -9.61
CA MET A 169 -10.87 -1.06 -8.27
C MET A 169 -11.42 -2.39 -7.69
N HIS A 170 -11.79 -2.40 -6.41
CA HIS A 170 -12.34 -3.58 -5.71
C HIS A 170 -13.86 -3.72 -5.75
N MET A 171 -14.34 -4.96 -5.60
CA MET A 171 -15.66 -5.32 -5.07
C MET A 171 -15.70 -5.15 -3.54
N GLY A 172 -15.86 -3.93 -3.01
CA GLY A 172 -16.08 -3.61 -1.57
C GLY A 172 -15.62 -4.63 -0.49
N TRP A 173 -14.60 -4.31 0.31
CA TRP A 173 -14.32 -5.09 1.52
C TRP A 173 -15.32 -4.70 2.61
N ASP A 174 -15.85 -5.69 3.32
CA ASP A 174 -16.58 -5.44 4.57
C ASP A 174 -15.55 -5.28 5.68
N GLU A 175 -15.30 -4.04 6.09
CA GLU A 175 -14.45 -3.77 7.24
C GLU A 175 -15.15 -4.25 8.50
N GLY A 176 -14.54 -5.24 9.16
CA GLY A 176 -14.95 -5.68 10.47
C GLY A 176 -14.89 -4.51 11.45
N ARG A 177 -15.91 -4.40 12.29
CA ARG A 177 -15.94 -3.45 13.42
C ARG A 177 -15.87 -4.20 14.74
N THR A 178 -15.00 -5.20 14.79
CA THR A 178 -14.75 -5.98 15.99
C THR A 178 -13.59 -5.40 16.78
N LYS A 179 -13.49 -5.83 18.04
CA LYS A 179 -12.34 -5.52 18.89
C LYS A 179 -11.00 -5.90 18.25
N ASN A 180 -10.94 -7.05 17.58
CA ASN A 180 -9.72 -7.49 16.90
C ASN A 180 -9.31 -6.57 15.74
N ASP A 181 -10.28 -5.92 15.09
CA ASP A 181 -10.03 -4.99 13.98
C ASP A 181 -9.42 -3.67 14.50
N SER A 182 -9.74 -3.27 15.73
CA SER A 182 -9.21 -2.04 16.36
C SER A 182 -7.73 -2.13 16.79
N TYR A 183 -7.21 -3.34 16.99
CA TYR A 183 -5.87 -3.54 17.57
C TYR A 183 -4.74 -2.90 16.77
N HIS A 184 -4.85 -2.85 15.44
CA HIS A 184 -3.80 -2.24 14.62
C HIS A 184 -3.76 -0.72 14.79
N GLY A 185 -4.92 -0.07 14.93
CA GLY A 185 -5.01 1.36 15.28
C GLY A 185 -4.35 1.65 16.63
N LYS A 186 -4.71 0.88 17.68
CA LYS A 186 -4.06 1.03 19.00
C LYS A 186 -2.55 0.77 18.95
N PHE A 187 -2.11 -0.23 18.19
CA PHE A 187 -0.69 -0.49 18.01
C PHE A 187 0.05 0.66 17.33
N MET A 188 -0.60 1.34 16.38
CA MET A 188 -0.07 2.55 15.76
C MET A 188 0.08 3.69 16.76
N ASP A 189 -0.93 3.97 17.59
CA ASP A 189 -0.85 5.02 18.62
C ASP A 189 0.28 4.79 19.63
N VAL A 190 0.65 3.53 19.89
CA VAL A 190 1.79 3.20 20.76
C VAL A 190 3.13 3.34 20.05
N CYS A 191 3.15 3.26 18.71
CA CYS A 191 4.37 3.30 17.91
C CYS A 191 4.61 4.66 17.21
N LEU A 192 3.64 5.57 17.20
CA LEU A 192 3.64 6.75 16.36
C LEU A 192 3.30 8.01 17.15
N SER A 193 4.17 9.01 17.09
CA SER A 193 4.03 10.32 17.72
C SER A 193 3.71 11.41 16.69
N ASP A 194 3.08 12.50 17.12
CA ASP A 194 2.89 13.71 16.30
C ASP A 194 4.17 14.52 16.10
N ASP A 195 5.19 14.25 16.91
CA ASP A 195 6.43 15.00 16.94
C ASP A 195 7.62 14.07 17.20
N PRO A 196 8.76 14.25 16.51
CA PRO A 196 9.96 13.45 16.76
C PRO A 196 10.53 13.64 18.17
N ASP A 197 10.16 14.68 18.92
CA ASP A 197 10.69 14.89 20.28
C ASP A 197 9.74 14.41 21.38
N LEU A 198 8.51 14.02 21.02
CA LEU A 198 7.47 13.62 21.97
C LEU A 198 7.24 12.11 21.96
N ASP A 199 6.86 11.59 23.12
CA ASP A 199 6.35 10.22 23.22
C ASP A 199 4.92 10.14 22.63
N PRO A 200 4.52 8.96 22.11
CA PRO A 200 3.18 8.77 21.56
C PRO A 200 2.08 9.00 22.59
N ILE A 201 0.97 9.60 22.15
CA ILE A 201 -0.20 9.87 23.01
C ILE A 201 -1.11 8.64 22.96
N THR A 202 -1.16 7.89 24.05
CA THR A 202 -1.89 6.60 24.11
C THR A 202 -3.18 6.65 24.94
N ASN A 203 -3.46 7.79 25.59
CA ASN A 203 -4.57 8.00 26.51
C ASN A 203 -5.80 8.67 25.87
N VAL A 204 -5.79 8.86 24.55
CA VAL A 204 -6.92 9.38 23.78
C VAL A 204 -7.60 8.25 22.99
N PRO A 205 -8.86 8.42 22.56
CA PRO A 205 -9.51 7.46 21.68
C PRO A 205 -8.75 7.29 20.37
N VAL A 206 -8.49 6.03 19.98
CA VAL A 206 -7.97 5.70 18.66
C VAL A 206 -9.02 6.10 17.62
N ASN A 207 -8.60 6.88 16.61
CA ASN A 207 -9.46 7.30 15.49
C ASN A 207 -8.92 6.76 14.17
N ASP A 208 -9.55 5.70 13.65
CA ASP A 208 -9.11 5.07 12.40
C ASP A 208 -9.34 5.95 11.16
N ASN A 209 -10.05 7.07 11.27
CA ASN A 209 -10.19 8.03 10.19
C ASN A 209 -8.94 8.92 10.01
N GLU A 210 -8.04 8.99 10.99
CA GLU A 210 -6.85 9.84 10.92
C GLU A 210 -5.70 9.13 10.22
N ARG A 211 -5.86 8.93 8.91
CA ARG A 211 -4.87 8.24 8.07
C ARG A 211 -4.30 9.16 6.99
N VAL A 212 -2.99 9.05 6.79
CA VAL A 212 -2.28 9.73 5.72
C VAL A 212 -2.11 8.79 4.54
N TYR A 213 -2.41 9.31 3.36
CA TYR A 213 -2.26 8.61 2.10
C TYR A 213 -1.34 9.38 1.17
N GLY A 214 -0.64 8.66 0.31
CA GLY A 214 0.17 9.19 -0.76
C GLY A 214 -0.36 8.76 -2.12
N ILE A 215 -0.17 9.60 -3.12
CA ILE A 215 -0.32 9.23 -4.52
C ILE A 215 1.06 8.90 -5.04
N PHE A 216 1.20 7.69 -5.57
CA PHE A 216 2.46 7.11 -6.01
C PHE A 216 2.48 7.00 -7.52
N LYS A 217 3.65 7.25 -8.11
CA LYS A 217 3.97 6.95 -9.51
C LYS A 217 5.06 5.89 -9.55
N SER A 218 4.90 4.93 -10.45
CA SER A 218 5.88 3.88 -10.74
C SER A 218 5.65 3.36 -12.16
N THR A 219 6.61 2.62 -12.70
CA THR A 219 6.59 2.17 -14.09
C THR A 219 7.00 0.71 -14.19
N ILE A 220 6.30 -0.02 -15.05
CA ILE A 220 6.63 -1.42 -15.38
C ILE A 220 6.41 -1.64 -16.88
N LYS A 221 7.47 -2.01 -17.60
CA LYS A 221 7.47 -2.09 -19.08
C LYS A 221 6.86 -0.83 -19.70
N GLU A 222 5.85 -0.96 -20.56
CA GLU A 222 5.13 0.13 -21.20
C GLU A 222 4.06 0.80 -20.32
N TYR A 223 3.89 0.38 -19.07
CA TYR A 223 2.83 0.85 -18.19
C TYR A 223 3.32 1.88 -17.17
N ASP A 224 2.57 2.98 -17.05
CA ASP A 224 2.67 3.92 -15.95
C ASP A 224 1.59 3.62 -14.92
N LEU A 225 2.03 3.28 -13.71
CA LEU A 225 1.15 2.99 -12.58
C LEU A 225 1.05 4.24 -11.72
N ILE A 226 -0.18 4.74 -11.57
CA ILE A 226 -0.50 5.82 -10.64
C ILE A 226 -1.52 5.27 -9.64
N TYR A 227 -1.20 5.31 -8.36
CA TYR A 227 -2.06 4.68 -7.36
C TYR A 227 -1.97 5.37 -6.01
N SER A 228 -3.02 5.25 -5.20
CA SER A 228 -2.96 5.72 -3.82
C SER A 228 -2.61 4.59 -2.86
N ALA A 229 -1.90 4.94 -1.78
CA ALA A 229 -1.56 4.04 -0.68
C ALA A 229 -1.58 4.78 0.65
N GLU A 230 -2.04 4.11 1.71
CA GLU A 230 -1.74 4.57 3.07
C GLU A 230 -0.22 4.60 3.28
N VAL A 231 0.27 5.69 3.83
CA VAL A 231 1.67 5.90 4.19
C VAL A 231 1.81 5.67 5.69
N GLY A 232 2.83 4.90 6.09
CA GLY A 232 3.14 4.67 7.49
C GLY A 232 3.78 5.89 8.18
N GLY A 233 4.40 5.66 9.33
CA GLY A 233 5.17 6.69 10.02
C GLY A 233 6.52 6.95 9.36
N ILE A 234 7.22 8.00 9.82
CA ILE A 234 8.59 8.33 9.43
C ILE A 234 9.57 8.10 10.59
N ILE A 235 10.74 7.55 10.27
CA ILE A 235 11.87 7.48 11.19
C ILE A 235 12.72 8.73 10.94
N SER A 236 12.66 9.68 11.85
CA SER A 236 13.39 10.94 11.77
C SER A 236 13.58 11.52 13.17
N ASP A 237 14.73 12.17 13.39
CA ASP A 237 15.01 12.99 14.58
C ASP A 237 14.66 14.47 14.34
N HIS A 238 14.12 14.79 13.16
CA HIS A 238 13.75 16.15 12.76
C HIS A 238 12.31 16.19 12.23
N LYS A 239 11.61 17.26 12.57
CA LYS A 239 10.24 17.49 12.13
C LYS A 239 10.22 17.97 10.68
N ILE A 240 9.42 17.30 9.87
CA ILE A 240 9.10 17.69 8.50
C ILE A 240 7.99 18.75 8.56
N TYR A 241 8.33 19.97 8.17
CA TYR A 241 7.39 21.10 8.17
C TYR A 241 6.68 21.27 6.83
N ASP A 242 7.41 21.08 5.72
CA ASP A 242 6.85 21.23 4.37
C ASP A 242 6.46 19.86 3.79
N VAL A 243 5.21 19.47 4.06
CA VAL A 243 4.62 18.24 3.49
C VAL A 243 4.27 18.35 2.00
N TYR A 244 4.51 19.49 1.37
CA TYR A 244 4.31 19.71 -0.06
C TYR A 244 5.60 19.58 -0.87
N ASN A 245 6.76 19.65 -0.22
CA ASN A 245 8.06 19.40 -0.85
C ASN A 245 8.26 17.89 -1.09
N MET A 246 7.78 17.40 -2.23
CA MET A 246 7.86 15.97 -2.57
C MET A 246 9.30 15.45 -2.66
N ASP A 247 10.30 16.30 -2.96
CA ASP A 247 11.70 15.88 -2.96
C ASP A 247 12.21 15.57 -1.55
N GLU A 248 11.78 16.35 -0.56
CA GLU A 248 12.07 16.08 0.86
C GLU A 248 11.30 14.86 1.36
N ILE A 249 10.00 14.78 1.05
CA ILE A 249 9.15 13.63 1.39
C ILE A 249 9.72 12.33 0.83
N ASN A 250 10.19 12.32 -0.43
CA ASN A 250 10.75 11.12 -1.03
C ASN A 250 12.11 10.69 -0.45
N LYS A 251 12.80 11.56 0.29
CA LYS A 251 14.04 11.24 1.03
C LYS A 251 13.76 10.67 2.42
N CYS A 252 12.54 10.83 2.94
CA CYS A 252 12.16 10.32 4.25
C CYS A 252 12.27 8.78 4.33
N ARG A 253 12.59 8.29 5.53
CA ARG A 253 12.63 6.86 5.83
C ARG A 253 11.30 6.42 6.43
N PHE A 254 10.44 5.82 5.62
CA PHE A 254 9.11 5.41 6.04
C PHE A 254 9.10 4.03 6.71
N ILE A 255 8.20 3.83 7.67
CA ILE A 255 8.00 2.56 8.38
C ILE A 255 6.51 2.21 8.49
N ASN A 256 6.18 0.97 8.14
CA ASN A 256 4.83 0.41 8.33
C ASN A 256 4.75 -0.41 9.61
N THR A 257 3.59 -0.42 10.26
CA THR A 257 3.32 -1.30 11.41
C THR A 257 2.47 -2.49 10.99
N LYS A 258 2.68 -3.66 11.61
CA LYS A 258 1.86 -4.87 11.44
C LYS A 258 1.70 -5.61 12.75
N LEU A 259 0.65 -6.42 12.82
CA LEU A 259 0.41 -7.34 13.92
C LEU A 259 0.33 -8.78 13.43
N LEU A 260 0.86 -9.69 14.24
CA LEU A 260 0.69 -11.13 14.07
C LEU A 260 0.22 -11.74 15.39
N TRP A 261 -0.54 -12.83 15.33
CA TRP A 261 -0.85 -13.60 16.54
C TRP A 261 0.39 -14.40 16.97
N THR A 262 0.69 -14.45 18.27
CA THR A 262 1.79 -15.25 18.82
C THR A 262 1.64 -16.73 18.45
N SER A 263 0.42 -17.25 18.38
CA SER A 263 0.13 -18.62 17.93
C SER A 263 0.49 -18.89 16.46
N GLN A 264 0.67 -17.84 15.65
CA GLN A 264 1.06 -17.91 14.25
C GLN A 264 2.55 -17.64 14.04
N HIS A 265 3.28 -17.32 15.10
CA HIS A 265 4.70 -17.01 15.04
C HIS A 265 5.53 -18.30 14.91
N THR A 266 6.50 -18.27 14.00
CA THR A 266 7.61 -19.23 13.89
C THR A 266 8.89 -18.53 14.33
N GLU A 267 9.98 -19.24 14.65
CA GLU A 267 11.28 -18.65 15.11
C GLU A 267 11.67 -17.33 14.43
N ASN A 268 11.44 -17.20 13.12
CA ASN A 268 11.49 -15.92 12.41
C ASN A 268 10.09 -15.47 11.95
N ILE A 269 9.63 -14.28 12.39
CA ILE A 269 8.35 -13.67 11.99
C ILE A 269 8.21 -13.60 10.47
N PHE A 270 9.29 -13.30 9.76
CA PHE A 270 9.28 -13.07 8.32
C PHE A 270 9.19 -14.36 7.48
N ASN A 271 9.28 -15.54 8.11
CA ASN A 271 8.94 -16.83 7.49
C ASN A 271 7.41 -17.05 7.37
N HIS A 272 6.60 -16.24 8.05
CA HIS A 272 5.15 -16.37 8.00
C HIS A 272 4.61 -16.07 6.59
N SER A 273 3.52 -16.75 6.19
CA SER A 273 2.94 -16.60 4.85
C SER A 273 2.50 -15.17 4.53
N LYS A 274 2.10 -14.39 5.55
CA LYS A 274 1.71 -12.97 5.41
C LYS A 274 2.87 -12.05 5.06
N SER A 275 4.12 -12.44 5.33
CA SER A 275 5.29 -11.58 5.17
C SER A 275 5.51 -11.12 3.73
N LEU A 276 5.23 -11.97 2.74
CA LEU A 276 5.29 -11.57 1.33
C LEU A 276 4.26 -10.48 0.99
N HIS A 277 3.04 -10.59 1.53
CA HIS A 277 2.01 -9.57 1.31
C HIS A 277 2.41 -8.26 2.01
N TRP A 278 2.93 -8.33 3.24
CA TRP A 278 3.43 -7.16 3.94
C TRP A 278 4.59 -6.49 3.21
N TRP A 279 5.51 -7.28 2.65
CA TRP A 279 6.58 -6.78 1.80
C TRP A 279 6.03 -6.05 0.57
N LEU A 280 5.08 -6.63 -0.16
CA LEU A 280 4.46 -5.98 -1.32
C LEU A 280 3.78 -4.66 -0.95
N GLN A 281 3.03 -4.63 0.15
CA GLN A 281 2.41 -3.40 0.65
C GLN A 281 3.45 -2.34 1.01
N ALA A 282 4.51 -2.74 1.72
CA ALA A 282 5.58 -1.83 2.13
C ALA A 282 6.37 -1.31 0.91
N TYR A 283 6.73 -2.18 -0.02
CA TYR A 283 7.44 -1.83 -1.25
C TYR A 283 6.66 -0.81 -2.09
N LEU A 284 5.37 -1.09 -2.34
CA LEU A 284 4.50 -0.19 -3.10
C LEU A 284 4.19 1.13 -2.35
N ALA A 285 4.27 1.15 -1.02
CA ALA A 285 4.12 2.37 -0.22
C ALA A 285 5.45 3.10 0.05
N LYS A 286 6.54 2.71 -0.65
CA LYS A 286 7.90 3.26 -0.46
C LYS A 286 8.41 3.15 0.99
N SER A 287 7.90 2.20 1.78
CA SER A 287 8.36 1.97 3.14
C SER A 287 9.73 1.31 3.13
N ASN A 288 10.64 1.84 3.95
CA ASN A 288 11.99 1.33 4.13
C ASN A 288 12.01 0.21 5.17
N ASP A 289 11.14 0.31 6.17
CA ASP A 289 11.12 -0.55 7.34
C ASP A 289 9.70 -1.06 7.65
N ILE A 290 9.64 -2.13 8.43
CA ILE A 290 8.41 -2.66 8.98
C ILE A 290 8.62 -2.97 10.47
N CYS A 291 7.69 -2.53 11.31
CA CYS A 291 7.60 -2.86 12.72
C CYS A 291 6.48 -3.88 12.93
N VAL A 292 6.77 -5.01 13.58
CA VAL A 292 5.80 -6.08 13.82
C VAL A 292 5.65 -6.35 15.31
N GLY A 293 4.42 -6.23 15.82
CA GLY A 293 4.04 -6.66 17.16
C GLY A 293 3.43 -8.07 17.15
N LEU A 294 3.83 -8.90 18.13
CA LEU A 294 3.22 -10.21 18.38
C LEU A 294 2.21 -10.10 19.51
N LYS A 295 0.92 -10.22 19.17
CA LYS A 295 -0.17 -10.18 20.15
C LYS A 295 -0.64 -11.57 20.51
N ASP A 296 -0.90 -11.80 21.78
CA ASP A 296 -1.52 -13.03 22.26
C ASP A 296 -3.06 -12.98 22.13
N THR A 297 -3.73 -14.02 22.60
CA THR A 297 -5.20 -14.15 22.59
C THR A 297 -5.92 -13.12 23.44
N ASP A 298 -5.23 -12.53 24.43
CA ASP A 298 -5.78 -11.51 25.30
C ASP A 298 -5.71 -10.12 24.65
N GLY A 299 -5.10 -10.00 23.47
CA GLY A 299 -4.88 -8.72 22.79
C GLY A 299 -3.66 -7.97 23.35
N VAL A 300 -2.71 -8.68 23.96
CA VAL A 300 -1.55 -8.09 24.62
C VAL A 300 -0.27 -8.41 23.86
N ILE A 301 0.58 -7.41 23.65
CA ILE A 301 1.96 -7.60 23.16
C ILE A 301 2.88 -7.65 24.37
N ARG A 302 3.44 -8.83 24.65
CA ARG A 302 4.26 -9.06 25.86
C ARG A 302 5.75 -8.83 25.66
N ASN A 303 6.23 -8.99 24.42
CA ASN A 303 7.64 -8.93 24.07
C ASN A 303 7.91 -7.74 23.14
N GLU A 304 9.19 -7.39 23.03
CA GLU A 304 9.65 -6.34 22.16
C GLU A 304 9.15 -6.51 20.71
N VAL A 305 8.74 -5.39 20.11
CA VAL A 305 8.38 -5.35 18.69
C VAL A 305 9.61 -5.60 17.83
N VAL A 306 9.41 -6.24 16.68
CA VAL A 306 10.50 -6.53 15.74
C VAL A 306 10.50 -5.52 14.60
N VAL A 307 11.58 -4.77 14.45
CA VAL A 307 11.80 -3.86 13.32
C VAL A 307 12.76 -4.49 12.32
N ASN A 308 12.41 -4.49 11.04
CA ASN A 308 13.28 -4.99 9.98
C ASN A 308 13.17 -4.14 8.71
N GLN A 309 14.25 -4.10 7.94
CA GLN A 309 14.26 -3.41 6.65
C GLN A 309 13.49 -4.22 5.61
N VAL A 310 12.62 -3.55 4.87
CA VAL A 310 11.75 -4.15 3.84
C VAL A 310 12.58 -4.90 2.79
N LYS A 311 13.77 -4.40 2.43
CA LYS A 311 14.67 -5.06 1.47
C LYS A 311 15.15 -6.45 1.90
N ASN A 312 15.11 -6.77 3.20
CA ASN A 312 15.57 -8.05 3.73
C ASN A 312 14.47 -9.13 3.74
N ILE A 313 13.19 -8.74 3.65
CA ILE A 313 12.05 -9.66 3.79
C ILE A 313 12.00 -10.70 2.64
N PRO A 314 12.17 -10.34 1.35
CA PRO A 314 12.10 -11.32 0.26
C PRO A 314 13.17 -12.40 0.35
N GLN A 315 14.35 -12.06 0.85
CA GLN A 315 15.45 -13.02 1.03
C GLN A 315 15.04 -14.16 1.97
N VAL A 316 14.18 -13.86 2.94
CA VAL A 316 13.68 -14.82 3.92
C VAL A 316 12.41 -15.53 3.39
N SER A 317 11.42 -14.75 2.92
CA SER A 317 10.10 -15.29 2.55
C SER A 317 10.08 -16.09 1.23
N ILE A 318 10.89 -15.73 0.22
CA ILE A 318 10.94 -16.45 -1.06
C ILE A 318 11.61 -17.81 -0.88
N ILE A 319 12.63 -17.90 -0.02
CA ILE A 319 13.28 -19.17 0.33
C ILE A 319 12.26 -20.10 1.00
N THR A 320 11.48 -19.61 1.97
CA THR A 320 10.45 -20.43 2.63
C THR A 320 9.34 -20.90 1.66
N LEU A 321 8.93 -20.06 0.70
CA LEU A 321 7.95 -20.45 -0.30
C LEU A 321 8.50 -21.53 -1.23
N LYS A 322 9.73 -21.38 -1.74
CA LYS A 322 10.37 -22.43 -2.56
C LYS A 322 10.50 -23.76 -1.84
N LEU A 323 10.79 -23.75 -0.53
CA LEU A 323 10.91 -24.97 0.28
C LEU A 323 9.57 -25.66 0.59
N LYS A 324 8.42 -24.96 0.47
CA LYS A 324 7.08 -25.56 0.69
C LYS A 324 6.43 -26.13 -0.57
N PHE A 325 7.04 -25.93 -1.74
CA PHE A 325 6.53 -26.39 -3.03
C PHE A 325 7.41 -27.47 -3.69
N ASN A 326 8.48 -27.90 -3.02
CA ASN A 326 9.21 -29.14 -3.31
C ASN A 326 8.74 -30.26 -2.37
#